data_AF-A0AAW3X511-F1
#
_entry.id   AF-A0AAW3X511-F1
#
_cell.length_a   1.000
_cell.length_b   1.000
_cell.length_c   1.000
_cell.angle_alpha   90.00
_cell.angle_beta   90.00
_cell.angle_gamma   90.00
#
_symmetry.space_group_name_H-M   'P 1'
#
loop_
_entity.id
_entity.type
_entity.pdbx_description
1 polymer ?
#
loop_
_entity_poly.entity_id
_entity_poly.type
_entity_poly.pdbx_seq_one_letter_code
_entity_poly.pdbx_strand_id
1 'polypeptide(L)' 'MNIIAAILFGIYGVIGGVSTVVCTVSIPGIIIWKIYRKTKYHKALTD' A
#
# COMPACT_ATOMS: atom_id res chain seq x y z
N MET A 1 8.88 0.51 31.67
CA MET A 1 9.05 1.10 30.32
C MET A 1 9.06 2.62 30.46
N ASN A 2 10.03 3.28 29.84
CA ASN A 2 10.13 4.75 29.87
C ASN A 2 9.02 5.34 28.98
N ILE A 3 8.25 6.33 29.47
CA ILE A 3 7.09 6.90 28.74
C ILE A 3 7.51 7.45 27.37
N ILE A 4 8.68 8.08 27.30
CA ILE A 4 9.25 8.62 26.06
C ILE A 4 9.48 7.50 25.03
N ALA A 5 9.97 6.34 25.47
CA ALA A 5 10.20 5.20 24.58
C ALA A 5 8.87 4.64 24.03
N ALA A 6 7.82 4.57 24.86
CA ALA A 6 6.51 4.08 24.42
C ALA A 6 5.89 4.99 23.33
N ILE A 7 6.04 6.31 23.49
CA ILE A 7 5.57 7.29 22.50
C ILE A 7 6.33 7.13 21.17
N LEU A 8 7.66 6.99 21.23
CA LEU A 8 8.49 6.76 20.04
C LEU A 8 8.09 5.48 19.30
N PHE A 9 7.90 4.37 20.03
CA PHE A 9 7.44 3.11 19.43
C PHE A 9 6.08 3.25 18.74
N GLY A 10 5.14 3.99 19.34
CA GLY A 10 3.84 4.28 18.72
C GLY A 10 3.98 5.04 17.40
N ILE A 11 4.80 6.10 17.38
CA ILE A 11 5.02 6.92 16.17
C ILE A 11 5.68 6.09 15.06
N TYR A 12 6.75 5.36 15.36
CA TYR A 12 7.43 4.52 14.37
C TYR A 12 6.53 3.38 13.88
N GLY A 13 5.70 2.81 14.75
CA GLY A 13 4.71 1.80 14.39
C GLY A 13 3.66 2.33 13.40
N VAL A 14 3.19 3.58 13.58
CA VAL A 14 2.24 4.21 12.66
C VAL A 14 2.89 4.56 11.33
N ILE A 15 4.09 5.16 11.34
CA ILE A 15 4.80 5.52 10.10
C ILE A 15 5.11 4.26 9.26
N GLY A 16 5.62 3.21 9.90
CA GLY A 16 5.90 1.93 9.25
C GLY A 16 4.62 1.20 8.82
N GLY A 17 3.60 1.21 9.68
CA GLY A 17 2.32 0.54 9.40
C GLY A 17 1.58 1.17 8.22
N VAL A 18 1.45 2.49 8.19
CA VAL A 18 0.74 3.21 7.13
C VAL A 18 1.46 3.04 5.79
N SER A 19 2.78 3.19 5.74
CA SER A 19 3.55 2.97 4.51
C SER A 19 3.44 1.54 3.98
N THR A 20 3.47 0.55 4.88
CA THR A 20 3.29 -0.86 4.50
C THR A 20 1.90 -1.11 3.94
N VAL A 21 0.84 -0.65 4.61
CA VAL A 21 -0.55 -0.83 4.15
C VAL A 21 -0.77 -0.19 2.78
N VAL A 22 -0.25 1.03 2.57
CA VAL A 22 -0.34 1.71 1.27
C VAL A 22 0.34 0.88 0.19
N CYS A 23 1.56 0.39 0.41
CA CYS A 23 2.26 -0.45 -0.56
C CYS A 23 1.52 -1.77 -0.83
N THR A 24 1.04 -2.43 0.22
CA THR A 24 0.34 -3.72 0.14
C THR A 24 -0.99 -3.61 -0.59
N VAL A 25 -1.71 -2.50 -0.48
CA VAL A 25 -2.99 -2.29 -1.20
C VAL A 25 -2.76 -1.74 -2.62
N SER A 26 -1.72 -0.93 -2.82
CA SER A 26 -1.43 -0.31 -4.12
C SER A 26 -1.07 -1.35 -5.19
N ILE A 27 -0.26 -2.35 -4.85
CA ILE A 27 0.15 -3.41 -5.80
C ILE A 27 -1.06 -4.19 -6.35
N PRO A 28 -1.91 -4.83 -5.52
CA PRO A 28 -3.09 -5.54 -6.02
C PRO A 28 -4.09 -4.57 -6.66
N GLY A 29 -4.23 -3.34 -6.15
CA GLY A 29 -5.07 -2.32 -6.77
C GLY A 29 -4.68 -2.01 -8.22
N ILE A 30 -3.38 -1.82 -8.48
CA ILE A 30 -2.85 -1.58 -9.83
C ILE A 30 -3.04 -2.82 -10.72
N ILE A 31 -2.84 -4.02 -10.19
CA ILE A 31 -3.03 -5.27 -10.93
C ILE A 31 -4.50 -5.42 -11.35
N ILE A 32 -5.44 -5.22 -10.42
CA ILE A 32 -6.89 -5.28 -10.69
C ILE A 32 -7.27 -4.22 -11.73
N TRP A 33 -6.75 -2.99 -11.59
CA TRP A 33 -6.99 -1.92 -12.55
C TRP A 33 -6.47 -2.27 -13.95
N LYS A 34 -5.28 -2.85 -14.05
CA LYS A 34 -4.72 -3.31 -15.33
C LYS A 34 -5.59 -4.39 -15.98
N ILE A 35 -6.05 -5.37 -15.19
CA ILE A 35 -6.96 -6.42 -15.67
C ILE A 35 -8.27 -5.80 -16.16
N TYR A 36 -8.87 -4.88 -15.40
CA TYR A 36 -10.08 -4.15 -15.80
C TYR A 36 -9.90 -3.40 -17.11
N ARG A 37 -8.78 -2.68 -17.29
CA ARG A 37 -8.52 -1.95 -18.52
C ARG A 37 -8.35 -2.88 -19.73
N LYS A 38 -7.73 -4.04 -19.52
CA LYS A 38 -7.58 -5.06 -20.57
C LYS A 38 -8.93 -5.62 -21.00
N THR A 39 -9.80 -5.97 -20.05
CA THR A 39 -11.09 -6.60 -20.37
C THR A 39 -12.09 -5.61 -20.98
N LYS A 40 -12.11 -4.35 -20.52
CA LYS A 40 -13.07 -3.35 -20.99
C LYS A 40 -12.61 -2.57 -22.22
N TYR A 41 -11.33 -2.20 -22.27
CA TYR A 41 -10.81 -1.30 -23.32
C TYR A 41 -9.87 -2.02 -24.30
N HIS A 42 -9.68 -3.35 -24.17
CA HIS A 42 -8.77 -4.14 -24.99
C HIS A 42 -7.33 -3.59 -25.07
N LYS A 43 -6.91 -2.78 -24.09
CA LYS A 43 -5.55 -2.26 -23.99
C LYS A 43 -4.59 -3.31 -23.43
N ALA A 44 -3.32 -3.23 -23.86
CA ALA A 44 -2.26 -4.09 -23.36
C ALA A 44 -2.06 -3.91 -21.84
N LEU A 45 -1.68 -4.99 -21.16
CA LEU A 45 -1.46 -5.01 -19.70
C LEU A 45 -0.17 -4.28 -19.28
N THR A 46 0.74 -4.14 -20.23
CA THR A 46 2.14 -3.75 -20.05
C THR A 46 2.48 -2.36 -20.57
N ASP A 47 1.51 -1.66 -21.15
CA ASP A 47 1.64 -0.26 -21.58
C ASP A 47 1.79 0.69 -20.38
#